data_AF-A0A6P7I2V8-F1
#
_entry.id   AF-A0A6P7I2V8-F1
#
_cell.length_a   1.000
_cell.length_b   1.000
_cell.length_c   1.000
_cell.angle_alpha   90.00
_cell.angle_beta   90.00
_cell.angle_gamma   90.00
#
_symmetry.space_group_name_H-M   'P 1'
#
loop_
_entity.id
_entity.type
_entity.pdbx_description
1 polymer ?
#
loop_
_entity_poly.entity_id
_entity_poly.type
_entity_poly.pdbx_seq_one_letter_code
_entity_poly.pdbx_strand_id
1 'polypeptide(L)'
;MKPAEKEEESVYKRVVLKNASPYQYMKICLVLEDESTRLSAVELKLFIISGLRNLYGEVGAALNFDLLKYDEDTLTAFLRVTSRGLVKLWSSLTLLGSYQNQACAFRVLQVSSFLLSLTGNSRDLQLD
;
A
#
# COMPACT_ATOMS: atom_id res chain seq x y z
N MET A 1 -55.70 -21.75 19.16
CA MET A 1 -55.92 -20.30 19.02
C MET A 1 -54.55 -19.64 19.01
N LYS A 2 -54.01 -19.32 17.83
CA LYS A 2 -52.91 -18.34 17.68
C LYS A 2 -53.56 -16.95 17.54
N PRO A 3 -52.87 -15.91 18.00
CA PRO A 3 -52.46 -14.84 17.09
C PRO A 3 -50.93 -14.70 17.16
N ALA A 4 -50.21 -14.83 16.04
CA ALA A 4 -49.98 -13.83 14.99
C ALA A 4 -48.80 -12.90 15.35
N GLU A 5 -47.85 -12.85 14.42
CA GLU A 5 -46.54 -12.20 14.47
C GLU A 5 -46.58 -10.72 14.84
N LYS A 6 -45.49 -10.22 15.44
CA LYS A 6 -45.14 -8.79 15.43
C LYS A 6 -43.62 -8.60 15.43
N GLU A 7 -43.07 -8.65 14.21
CA GLU A 7 -42.09 -7.70 13.66
C GLU A 7 -40.92 -7.27 14.57
N GLU A 8 -39.81 -8.04 14.56
CA GLU A 8 -38.47 -7.44 14.81
C GLU A 8 -37.84 -6.92 13.50
N GLU A 9 -38.60 -6.89 12.41
CA GLU A 9 -38.14 -6.51 11.08
C GLU A 9 -38.42 -5.03 10.79
N SER A 10 -37.60 -4.14 11.38
CA SER A 10 -37.18 -2.85 10.77
C SER A 10 -36.49 -1.94 11.79
N VAL A 11 -35.49 -2.41 12.53
CA VAL A 11 -34.71 -1.52 13.40
C VAL A 11 -33.59 -0.86 12.60
N TYR A 12 -33.81 0.40 12.20
CA TYR A 12 -32.76 1.22 11.59
C TYR A 12 -31.66 1.54 12.62
N LYS A 13 -30.41 1.21 12.28
CA LYS A 13 -29.24 1.52 13.11
C LYS A 13 -28.25 2.39 12.34
N ARG A 14 -28.05 3.63 12.82
CA ARG A 14 -26.99 4.51 12.34
C ARG A 14 -25.72 4.29 13.16
N VAL A 15 -24.66 3.82 12.51
CA VAL A 15 -23.33 3.71 13.13
C VAL A 15 -22.37 4.64 12.39
N VAL A 16 -21.67 5.49 13.15
CA VAL A 16 -20.63 6.37 12.63
C VAL A 16 -19.31 5.94 13.22
N LEU A 17 -18.37 5.55 12.36
CA LEU A 17 -17.03 5.16 12.76
C LEU A 17 -16.04 6.26 12.40
N LYS A 18 -15.19 6.66 13.33
CA LYS A 18 -14.10 7.63 13.11
C LYS A 18 -12.79 6.87 12.96
N ASN A 19 -12.09 7.09 11.85
CA ASN A 19 -10.79 6.46 11.54
C ASN A 19 -10.80 4.92 11.69
N ALA A 20 -11.83 4.29 11.13
CA ALA A 20 -12.06 2.85 11.28
C ALA A 20 -11.04 1.97 10.55
N SER A 21 -10.24 2.54 9.64
CA SER A 21 -9.31 1.76 8.83
C SER A 21 -7.99 1.59 9.58
N PRO A 22 -7.63 0.35 9.99
CA PRO A 22 -6.35 0.09 10.64
C PRO A 22 -5.17 0.14 9.65
N TYR A 23 -5.46 0.03 8.35
CA TYR A 23 -4.47 -0.07 7.29
C TYR A 23 -4.55 1.09 6.30
N GLN A 24 -3.42 1.34 5.66
CA GLN A 24 -3.27 2.25 4.55
C GLN A 24 -2.63 1.48 3.40
N TYR A 25 -3.10 1.76 2.20
CA TYR A 25 -2.66 1.11 0.97
C TYR A 25 -1.96 2.13 0.09
N MET A 26 -0.84 1.71 -0.51
CA MET A 26 -0.04 2.55 -1.39
C MET A 26 0.17 1.81 -2.71
N LYS A 27 -0.07 2.53 -3.81
CA LYS A 27 0.36 2.10 -5.14
C LYS A 27 1.69 2.79 -5.44
N ILE A 28 2.73 2.00 -5.64
CA ILE A 28 4.08 2.48 -5.94
C ILE A 28 4.53 1.97 -7.31
N CYS A 29 5.43 2.71 -7.92
CA CYS A 29 6.08 2.39 -9.18
C CYS A 29 7.59 2.55 -8.96
N LEU A 30 8.35 1.51 -9.22
CA LEU A 30 9.80 1.55 -9.16
C LEU A 30 10.32 1.95 -10.55
N VAL A 31 11.10 3.01 -10.61
CA VAL A 31 11.80 3.45 -11.82
C VAL A 31 13.26 3.07 -11.67
N LEU A 32 13.73 2.15 -12.52
CA LEU A 32 15.12 1.75 -12.64
C LEU A 32 15.76 2.48 -13.82
N GLU A 33 17.06 2.73 -13.73
CA GLU A 33 17.84 3.27 -14.85
C GLU A 33 17.94 2.28 -16.01
N ASP A 34 18.00 0.98 -15.69
CA ASP A 34 18.08 -0.10 -16.67
C ASP A 34 16.74 -0.83 -16.77
N GLU A 35 16.08 -0.72 -17.93
CA GLU A 35 14.79 -1.36 -18.22
C GLU A 35 14.90 -2.88 -18.37
N SER A 36 16.12 -3.43 -18.52
CA SER A 36 16.34 -4.87 -18.62
C SER A 36 16.35 -5.57 -17.25
N THR A 37 16.54 -4.81 -16.17
CA THR A 37 16.58 -5.33 -14.81
C THR A 37 15.19 -5.71 -14.36
N ARG A 38 14.89 -7.02 -14.41
CA ARG A 38 13.68 -7.59 -13.82
C ARG A 38 13.92 -7.84 -12.34
N LEU A 39 13.00 -7.35 -11.53
CA LEU A 39 13.08 -7.45 -10.08
C LEU A 39 11.90 -8.29 -9.62
N SER A 40 12.15 -9.38 -8.89
CA SER A 40 11.09 -10.27 -8.42
C SER A 40 10.32 -9.66 -7.25
N ALA A 41 9.08 -10.11 -7.00
CA ALA A 41 8.31 -9.69 -5.82
C ALA A 41 9.07 -9.89 -4.49
N VAL A 42 9.86 -10.97 -4.39
CA VAL A 42 10.66 -11.28 -3.19
C VAL A 42 11.80 -10.28 -3.04
N GLU A 43 12.49 -9.98 -4.15
CA GLU A 43 13.59 -9.02 -4.18
C GLU A 43 13.09 -7.61 -3.86
N LEU A 44 11.92 -7.23 -4.38
CA LEU A 44 11.32 -5.94 -4.10
C LEU A 44 10.99 -5.81 -2.61
N LYS A 45 10.42 -6.86 -2.02
CA LYS A 45 10.13 -6.87 -0.59
C LYS A 45 11.40 -6.74 0.24
N LEU A 46 12.45 -7.50 -0.09
CA LEU A 46 13.75 -7.41 0.59
C LEU A 46 14.39 -6.04 0.42
N PHE A 47 14.24 -5.43 -0.76
CA PHE A 47 14.78 -4.11 -1.05
C PHE A 47 14.08 -3.03 -0.22
N ILE A 48 12.76 -3.08 -0.09
CA ILE A 48 12.02 -2.16 0.78
C ILE A 48 12.43 -2.37 2.25
N ILE A 49 12.62 -3.62 2.69
CA ILE A 49 13.10 -3.93 4.04
C ILE A 49 14.49 -3.35 4.28
N SER A 50 15.41 -3.43 3.31
CA SER A 50 16.74 -2.85 3.45
C SER A 50 16.69 -1.31 3.52
N GLY A 51 15.77 -0.67 2.79
CA GLY A 51 15.50 0.76 2.93
C GLY A 51 15.00 1.17 4.30
N LEU A 52 14.03 0.42 4.84
CA LEU A 52 13.55 0.61 6.20
C LEU A 52 14.65 0.39 7.23
N ARG A 53 15.52 -0.61 7.03
CA ARG A 53 16.67 -0.88 7.88
C ARG A 53 17.67 0.27 7.88
N ASN A 54 17.98 0.82 6.71
CA ASN A 54 18.95 1.90 6.58
C ASN A 54 18.47 3.20 7.25
N LEU A 55 17.18 3.53 7.12
CA LEU A 55 16.65 4.79 7.66
C LEU A 55 16.22 4.69 9.13
N TYR A 56 15.65 3.56 9.55
CA TYR A 56 15.02 3.38 10.86
C TYR A 56 15.64 2.25 11.72
N GLY A 57 16.73 1.62 11.25
CA GLY A 57 17.40 0.53 11.93
C GLY A 57 16.64 -0.80 11.88
N GLU A 58 17.11 -1.79 12.65
CA GLU A 58 16.50 -3.14 12.72
C GLU A 58 15.03 -3.10 13.14
N VAL A 59 14.66 -2.18 14.04
CA VAL A 59 13.27 -2.00 14.48
C VAL A 59 12.38 -1.51 13.33
N GLY A 60 12.92 -0.68 12.44
CA GLY A 60 12.24 -0.24 11.23
C GLY A 60 12.07 -1.35 10.21
N ALA A 61 13.08 -2.20 10.05
CA ALA A 61 13.03 -3.36 9.17
C ALA A 61 11.96 -4.38 9.60
N ALA A 62 11.68 -4.48 10.90
CA ALA A 62 10.61 -5.30 11.47
C ALA A 62 9.19 -4.68 11.31
N LEU A 63 9.05 -3.55 10.62
CA LEU A 63 7.74 -2.98 10.33
C LEU A 63 6.92 -3.94 9.47
N ASN A 64 5.77 -4.35 9.98
CA ASN A 64 4.85 -5.22 9.24
C ASN A 64 4.20 -4.44 8.09
N PHE A 65 4.60 -4.78 6.87
CA PHE A 65 3.93 -4.38 5.64
C PHE A 65 3.80 -5.60 4.71
N ASP A 66 2.75 -5.57 3.89
CA ASP A 66 2.45 -6.64 2.94
C ASP A 66 2.51 -6.10 1.52
N LEU A 67 3.10 -6.90 0.62
CA LEU A 67 3.06 -6.68 -0.82
C LEU A 67 1.89 -7.53 -1.35
N LEU A 68 0.83 -6.86 -1.79
CA LEU A 68 -0.44 -7.50 -2.17
C LEU A 68 -0.47 -7.95 -3.62
N LYS A 69 0.02 -7.07 -4.50
CA LYS A 69 0.11 -7.31 -5.93
C LYS A 69 1.38 -6.64 -6.43
N TYR A 70 2.10 -7.33 -7.28
CA TYR A 70 3.25 -6.81 -7.97
C TYR A 70 3.19 -7.22 -9.43
N ASP A 71 3.52 -6.25 -10.27
CA ASP A 71 3.52 -6.37 -11.72
C ASP A 71 4.96 -6.13 -12.17
N GLU A 72 5.58 -7.20 -12.70
CA GLU A 72 7.00 -7.20 -13.07
C GLU A 72 7.27 -6.39 -14.35
N ASP A 73 6.28 -6.26 -15.24
CA ASP A 73 6.42 -5.54 -16.50
C ASP A 73 6.38 -4.02 -16.28
N THR A 74 5.50 -3.55 -15.39
CA THR A 74 5.35 -2.12 -15.06
C THR A 74 6.12 -1.69 -13.82
N LEU A 75 6.76 -2.64 -13.12
CA LEU A 75 7.40 -2.45 -11.82
C LEU A 75 6.48 -1.74 -10.80
N THR A 76 5.17 -2.02 -10.88
CA THR A 76 4.17 -1.44 -9.98
C THR A 76 3.78 -2.41 -8.88
N ALA A 77 3.73 -1.91 -7.65
CA ALA A 77 3.38 -2.71 -6.48
C ALA A 77 2.28 -2.04 -5.65
N PHE A 78 1.45 -2.88 -5.02
CA PHE A 78 0.48 -2.50 -4.02
C PHE A 78 0.99 -2.93 -2.65
N LEU A 79 1.24 -1.95 -1.79
CA LEU A 79 1.69 -2.16 -0.42
C LEU A 79 0.54 -1.89 0.55
N ARG A 80 0.43 -2.73 1.58
CA ARG A 80 -0.42 -2.51 2.75
C ARG A 80 0.46 -2.29 3.97
N VAL A 81 0.18 -1.23 4.71
CA VAL A 81 0.90 -0.91 5.95
C VAL A 81 -0.10 -0.47 7.01
N THR A 82 0.24 -0.64 8.28
CA THR A 82 -0.54 -0.06 9.37
C THR A 82 -0.55 1.48 9.26
N SER A 83 -1.63 2.12 9.71
CA SER A 83 -1.73 3.59 9.70
C SER A 83 -0.55 4.29 10.38
N ARG A 84 0.03 3.69 11.43
CA ARG A 84 1.22 4.19 12.13
C ARG A 84 2.52 4.02 11.33
N GLY A 85 2.59 3.00 10.47
CA GLY A 85 3.77 2.67 9.67
C GLY A 85 3.87 3.44 8.35
N LEU A 86 2.78 4.08 7.90
CA LEU A 86 2.71 4.73 6.59
C LEU A 86 3.84 5.75 6.38
N VAL A 87 4.05 6.64 7.34
CA VAL A 87 5.05 7.71 7.23
C VAL A 87 6.46 7.14 7.14
N LYS A 88 6.76 6.09 7.94
CA LYS A 88 8.07 5.44 7.95
C LYS A 88 8.34 4.69 6.63
N LEU A 89 7.32 4.01 6.12
CA LEU A 89 7.44 3.32 4.84
C LEU A 89 7.68 4.33 3.71
N TRP A 90 6.88 5.40 3.63
CA TRP A 90 7.01 6.39 2.58
C TRP A 90 8.36 7.10 2.61
N SER A 91 8.79 7.62 3.76
CA SER A 91 10.10 8.29 3.86
C SER A 91 11.25 7.37 3.45
N SER A 92 11.20 6.08 3.83
CA SER A 92 12.21 5.10 3.42
C SER A 92 12.24 4.86 1.92
N LEU A 93 11.07 4.78 1.27
CA LEU A 93 10.96 4.60 -0.18
C LEU A 93 11.49 5.83 -0.93
N THR A 94 11.15 7.04 -0.48
CA THR A 94 11.61 8.29 -1.11
C THR A 94 13.13 8.43 -1.06
N LEU A 95 13.77 7.97 0.02
CA LEU A 95 15.23 8.04 0.18
C LEU A 95 15.97 6.82 -0.42
N LEU A 96 15.24 5.82 -0.91
CA LEU A 96 15.84 4.64 -1.53
C LEU A 96 16.27 4.97 -2.96
N GLY A 97 17.55 5.32 -3.13
CA GLY A 97 18.09 5.85 -4.39
C GLY A 97 18.95 4.89 -5.21
N SER A 98 19.28 3.70 -4.67
CA SER A 98 20.17 2.77 -5.36
C SER A 98 19.82 1.31 -5.10
N TYR A 99 19.78 0.51 -6.16
CA TYR A 99 19.63 -0.94 -6.12
C TYR A 99 20.76 -1.59 -6.92
N GLN A 100 21.54 -2.49 -6.32
CA GLN A 100 22.66 -3.18 -6.98
C GLN A 100 23.62 -2.25 -7.77
N ASN A 101 23.97 -1.08 -7.21
CA ASN A 101 24.76 -0.03 -7.85
C ASN A 101 24.12 0.67 -9.06
N GLN A 102 22.85 0.41 -9.37
CA GLN A 102 22.06 1.15 -10.34
C GLN A 102 21.23 2.23 -9.64
N ALA A 103 21.07 3.39 -10.26
CA ALA A 103 20.19 4.43 -9.74
C ALA A 103 18.74 3.97 -9.84
N CYS A 104 17.98 4.16 -8.77
CA CYS A 104 16.56 3.84 -8.74
C CYS A 104 15.76 4.92 -8.03
N ALA A 105 14.48 5.05 -8.38
CA ALA A 105 13.58 5.97 -7.72
C ALA A 105 12.21 5.32 -7.51
N PHE A 106 11.70 5.38 -6.29
CA PHE A 106 10.32 5.03 -6.01
C PHE A 106 9.40 6.23 -6.25
N ARG A 107 8.42 6.04 -7.13
CA ARG A 107 7.32 6.97 -7.34
C ARG A 107 6.07 6.44 -6.66
N VAL A 108 5.59 7.16 -5.66
CA VAL A 108 4.28 6.88 -5.06
C VAL A 108 3.21 7.44 -5.99
N LEU A 109 2.40 6.56 -6.59
CA LEU A 109 1.36 6.94 -7.53
C LEU A 109 0.09 7.38 -6.81
N GLN A 110 -0.32 6.63 -5.78
CA GLN A 110 -1.56 6.88 -5.06
C GLN A 110 -1.50 6.25 -3.66
N VAL A 111 -2.18 6.87 -2.70
CA VAL A 111 -2.32 6.37 -1.34
C VAL A 111 -3.79 6.46 -0.94
N SER A 112 -4.33 5.40 -0.32
CA SER A 112 -5.68 5.45 0.24
C SER A 112 -5.85 4.47 1.41
N SER A 113 -6.79 4.76 2.31
CA SER A 113 -7.18 3.87 3.41
C SER A 113 -8.00 2.65 2.97
N PHE A 114 -8.45 2.61 1.70
CA PHE A 114 -9.22 1.49 1.14
C PHE A 114 -8.73 1.13 -0.27
N LEU A 115 -8.65 -0.18 -0.53
CA LEU A 115 -8.27 -0.74 -1.83
C LEU A 115 -9.23 -0.30 -2.95
N LEU A 116 -10.53 -0.24 -2.68
CA LEU A 116 -11.54 0.15 -3.68
C LEU A 116 -11.30 1.57 -4.22
N SER A 117 -11.01 2.52 -3.34
CA SER A 117 -10.62 3.88 -3.76
C SER A 117 -9.23 3.93 -4.41
N LEU A 118 -8.35 2.98 -4.08
CA LEU A 118 -7.02 2.89 -4.69
C LEU A 118 -7.06 2.31 -6.11
N THR A 119 -8.04 1.45 -6.41
CA THR A 119 -8.26 0.92 -7.77
C THR A 119 -8.83 1.97 -8.72
N GLY A 120 -9.51 2.99 -8.20
CA GLY A 120 -9.92 4.15 -8.99
C GLY A 120 -8.72 5.05 -9.30
N ASN A 121 -8.64 5.56 -10.53
CA ASN A 121 -7.57 6.48 -10.94
C ASN A 121 -7.79 7.85 -10.26
N SER A 122 -7.10 8.08 -9.13
CA SER A 122 -7.15 9.38 -8.44
C SER A 122 -6.19 10.41 -9.03
N ARG A 123 -5.34 10.04 -9.99
CA ARG A 123 -4.30 10.92 -10.53
C ARG A 123 -4.74 11.63 -11.80
N ASP A 124 -5.25 10.87 -12.76
CA ASP A 124 -5.60 11.39 -14.09
C ASP A 124 -7.13 11.52 -14.29
N LEU A 125 -7.94 10.73 -13.56
CA LEU A 125 -9.42 10.63 -13.60
C LEU A 125 -10.06 10.34 -14.98
N GLN A 126 -9.47 10.80 -16.08
CA GLN A 126 -9.81 10.54 -17.47
C GLN A 126 -8.51 10.23 -18.22
N LEU A 127 -8.52 9.22 -19.07
CA LEU A 127 -7.45 8.94 -20.03
C LEU A 127 -8.03 9.27 -21.41
N ASP A 128 -7.47 10.29 -22.06
CA ASP A 128 -7.79 10.64 -23.47
C ASP A 128 -7.32 9.56 -24.44
#